data_AF-A0A7K2P2Z0-F1
#
_entry.id   AF-A0A7K2P2Z0-F1
#
_cell.length_a   1.000
_cell.length_b   1.000
_cell.length_c   1.000
_cell.angle_alpha   90.00
_cell.angle_beta   90.00
_cell.angle_gamma   90.00
#
_symmetry.space_group_name_H-M   'P 1'
#
loop_
_entity.id
_entity.type
_entity.pdbx_description
1 polymer ?
#
loop_
_entity_poly.entity_id
_entity_poly.type
_entity_poly.pdbx_seq_one_letter_code
_entity_poly.pdbx_strand_id
1 'polypeptide(L)'
;AVLLDLAAPPVHAVLGHSVGDLAALTVAGVITIEQGVRLLHVRDRLLRDAALPAAGLLATDLTAELAADLLRAEGLPQVRIAARNAPGQTVLAGPDDQLAAVRSAALALGRRATPLTSRTAYHHPLLAEVQ
;
A
#
# COMPACT_ATOMS: atom_id res chain seq x y z
N ALA A 1 -9.54 -5.75 -23.91
CA ALA A 1 -8.87 -6.71 -23.00
C ALA A 1 -9.83 -7.87 -22.86
N VAL A 2 -9.43 -9.10 -23.20
CA VAL A 2 -10.35 -10.21 -23.50
C VAL A 2 -11.52 -10.36 -22.52
N LEU A 3 -11.31 -10.17 -21.21
CA LEU A 3 -12.40 -10.25 -20.21
C LEU A 3 -13.42 -9.09 -20.28
N LEU A 4 -12.98 -7.89 -20.65
CA LEU A 4 -13.86 -6.74 -20.88
C LEU A 4 -14.59 -6.85 -22.21
N ASP A 5 -13.92 -7.41 -23.21
CA ASP A 5 -14.51 -7.66 -24.53
C ASP A 5 -15.58 -8.77 -24.44
N LEU A 6 -15.51 -9.62 -23.40
CA LEU A 6 -16.52 -10.62 -23.03
C LEU A 6 -17.57 -10.12 -22.02
N ALA A 7 -17.38 -8.94 -21.42
CA ALA A 7 -18.34 -8.39 -20.46
C ALA A 7 -19.55 -7.81 -21.22
N ALA A 8 -20.69 -8.48 -21.08
CA ALA A 8 -21.91 -8.19 -21.84
C ALA A 8 -22.60 -6.83 -21.50
N PRO A 9 -22.36 -6.17 -20.35
CA PRO A 9 -22.68 -4.75 -20.19
C PRO A 9 -21.43 -3.85 -20.29
N PRO A 10 -21.58 -2.59 -20.72
CA PRO A 10 -20.48 -1.63 -20.72
C PRO A 10 -19.93 -1.45 -19.30
N VAL A 11 -18.60 -1.38 -19.19
CA VAL A 11 -17.92 -1.03 -17.94
C VAL A 11 -18.24 0.42 -17.61
N HIS A 12 -19.05 0.64 -16.58
CA HIS A 12 -19.44 2.00 -16.16
C HIS A 12 -18.39 2.68 -15.29
N ALA A 13 -17.61 1.90 -14.53
CA ALA A 13 -16.55 2.40 -13.67
C ALA A 13 -15.49 1.34 -13.46
N VAL A 14 -14.26 1.79 -13.22
CA VAL A 14 -13.13 0.97 -12.79
C VAL A 14 -12.45 1.61 -11.59
N LEU A 15 -11.96 0.78 -10.69
CA LEU A 15 -11.22 1.19 -9.51
C LEU A 15 -9.90 0.42 -9.45
N GLY A 16 -8.81 1.16 -9.36
CA GLY A 16 -7.51 0.60 -9.00
C GLY A 16 -7.25 0.76 -7.51
N HIS A 17 -6.38 -0.09 -6.99
CA HIS A 17 -5.86 0.07 -5.64
C HIS A 17 -4.33 0.01 -5.70
N SER A 18 -3.66 1.06 -5.21
CA SER A 18 -2.20 1.16 -5.28
C SER A 18 -1.71 1.02 -6.74
N VAL A 19 -0.78 0.11 -7.02
CA VAL A 19 -0.32 -0.17 -8.40
C VAL A 19 -1.43 -0.57 -9.37
N GLY A 20 -2.58 -1.04 -8.85
CA GLY A 20 -3.77 -1.36 -9.65
C GLY A 20 -4.35 -0.17 -10.40
N ASP A 21 -4.03 1.08 -10.01
CA ASP A 21 -4.45 2.28 -10.75
C ASP A 21 -3.92 2.30 -12.18
N LEU A 22 -2.71 1.76 -12.42
CA LEU A 22 -2.17 1.66 -13.78
C LEU A 22 -3.04 0.76 -14.66
N ALA A 23 -3.53 -0.35 -14.11
CA ALA A 23 -4.43 -1.25 -14.81
C ALA A 23 -5.81 -0.60 -15.02
N ALA A 24 -6.36 0.07 -14.00
CA ALA A 24 -7.62 0.79 -14.11
C ALA A 24 -7.58 1.89 -15.18
N LEU A 25 -6.52 2.71 -15.20
CA LEU A 25 -6.30 3.74 -16.21
C LEU A 25 -6.15 3.13 -17.62
N THR A 26 -5.48 1.98 -17.73
CA THR A 26 -5.35 1.26 -19.01
C THR A 26 -6.70 0.78 -19.52
N VAL A 27 -7.50 0.16 -18.64
CA VAL A 27 -8.86 -0.31 -18.97
C VAL A 27 -9.80 0.83 -19.32
N ALA A 28 -9.71 1.95 -18.61
CA ALA A 28 -10.49 3.15 -18.89
C ALA A 28 -10.06 3.89 -20.17
N GLY A 29 -9.01 3.42 -20.86
CA GLY A 29 -8.49 4.04 -22.08
C GLY A 29 -7.74 5.35 -21.86
N VAL A 30 -7.39 5.70 -20.62
CA VAL A 30 -6.63 6.93 -20.29
C VAL A 30 -5.17 6.79 -20.71
N ILE A 31 -4.61 5.59 -20.60
CA ILE A 31 -3.27 5.25 -21.07
C ILE A 31 -3.31 3.96 -21.88
N THR A 32 -2.34 3.76 -22.78
CA THR A 32 -2.16 2.48 -23.46
C THR A 32 -1.50 1.46 -22.54
N ILE A 33 -1.60 0.17 -22.89
CA ILE A 33 -0.92 -0.90 -22.14
C ILE A 33 0.60 -0.70 -22.12
N GLU A 34 1.19 -0.22 -23.23
CA GLU A 34 2.62 0.07 -23.33
C GLU A 34 3.02 1.21 -22.40
N GLN A 35 2.18 2.24 -22.27
CA GLN A 35 2.39 3.33 -21.31
C GLN A 35 2.30 2.82 -19.88
N GLY A 36 1.29 1.99 -19.55
CA GLY A 36 1.17 1.37 -18.23
C GLY A 36 2.38 0.52 -17.85
N VAL A 37 2.87 -0.31 -18.77
CA VAL A 37 4.09 -1.13 -18.57
C VAL A 37 5.32 -0.24 -18.40
N ARG A 38 5.48 0.82 -19.21
CA ARG A 38 6.59 1.78 -19.07
C ARG A 38 6.57 2.49 -17.72
N LEU A 39 5.41 2.96 -17.27
CA LEU A 39 5.26 3.61 -15.95
C LEU A 39 5.62 2.65 -14.81
N LEU A 40 5.15 1.40 -14.89
CA LEU A 40 5.47 0.38 -13.90
C LEU A 40 6.99 0.10 -13.87
N HIS A 41 7.61 -0.06 -15.03
CA HIS A 41 9.05 -0.31 -15.15
C HIS A 41 9.88 0.86 -14.62
N VAL A 42 9.53 2.10 -14.97
CA VAL A 42 10.22 3.30 -14.46
C VAL A 42 10.11 3.36 -12.94
N ARG A 43 8.89 3.26 -12.38
CA ARG A 43 8.66 3.27 -10.93
C ARG A 43 9.52 2.24 -10.20
N ASP A 44 9.53 1.01 -10.71
CA ASP A 44 10.28 -0.09 -10.14
C ASP A 44 11.80 0.12 -10.21
N ARG A 45 12.30 0.69 -11.32
CA ARG A 45 13.71 1.11 -11.42
C ARG A 45 14.06 2.20 -10.40
N LEU A 46 13.28 3.29 -10.32
CA LEU A 46 13.56 4.39 -9.40
C LEU A 46 13.59 3.92 -7.93
N LEU A 47 12.64 3.06 -7.56
CA LEU A 47 12.59 2.48 -6.20
C LEU A 47 13.78 1.59 -5.88
N ARG A 48 14.29 0.82 -6.85
CA ARG A 48 15.51 0.02 -6.68
C ARG A 48 16.75 0.90 -6.50
N ASP A 49 16.84 1.99 -7.24
CA ASP A 49 18.04 2.84 -7.30
C ASP A 49 18.14 3.79 -6.09
N ALA A 50 17.02 4.12 -5.44
CA ALA A 50 16.93 5.13 -4.37
C ALA A 50 17.58 4.76 -3.02
N ALA A 51 18.25 3.60 -2.89
CA ALA A 51 18.96 3.17 -1.68
C ALA A 51 18.15 3.37 -0.37
N LEU A 52 16.86 3.05 -0.40
CA LEU A 52 15.93 3.32 0.70
C LEU A 52 16.30 2.51 1.96
N PRO A 53 16.10 3.08 3.16
CA PRO A 53 16.25 2.34 4.41
C PRO A 53 15.28 1.16 4.47
N ALA A 54 15.66 0.14 5.26
CA ALA A 54 14.82 -1.03 5.51
C ALA A 54 13.50 -0.60 6.15
N ALA A 55 12.40 -0.89 5.44
CA ALA A 55 11.05 -0.56 5.88
C ALA A 55 10.07 -1.52 5.21
N GLY A 56 8.93 -1.75 5.83
CA GLY A 56 7.98 -2.77 5.40
C GLY A 56 6.55 -2.30 5.42
N LEU A 57 5.66 -3.29 5.32
CA LEU A 57 4.22 -3.13 5.45
C LEU A 57 3.67 -4.14 6.45
N LEU A 58 2.68 -3.73 7.24
CA LEU A 58 1.96 -4.56 8.21
C LEU A 58 0.46 -4.43 7.95
N ALA A 59 -0.20 -5.52 7.56
CA ALA A 59 -1.66 -5.57 7.51
C ALA A 59 -2.20 -5.83 8.90
N THR A 60 -3.20 -5.06 9.33
CA THR A 60 -3.77 -5.13 10.68
C THR A 60 -5.30 -5.11 10.66
N ASP A 61 -5.90 -5.84 11.60
CA ASP A 61 -7.34 -5.75 11.88
C ASP A 61 -7.62 -4.59 12.86
N LEU A 62 -7.15 -3.40 12.50
CA LEU A 62 -7.36 -2.16 13.23
C LEU A 62 -8.14 -1.18 12.35
N THR A 63 -9.09 -0.47 12.96
CA THR A 63 -9.62 0.76 12.35
C THR A 63 -8.49 1.78 12.24
N ALA A 64 -8.65 2.77 11.37
CA ALA A 64 -7.64 3.80 11.22
C ALA A 64 -7.48 4.67 12.46
N GLU A 65 -8.56 4.89 13.20
CA GLU A 65 -8.58 5.65 14.44
C GLU A 65 -7.80 4.87 15.52
N LEU A 66 -8.09 3.58 15.70
CA LEU A 66 -7.36 2.74 16.66
C LEU A 66 -5.88 2.59 16.30
N ALA A 67 -5.56 2.45 15.01
CA ALA A 67 -4.18 2.44 14.55
C ALA A 67 -3.48 3.76 14.91
N ALA A 68 -4.09 4.91 14.61
CA ALA A 68 -3.51 6.22 14.94
C ALA A 68 -3.33 6.44 16.45
N ASP A 69 -4.26 5.96 17.27
CA ASP A 69 -4.16 6.02 18.73
C ASP A 69 -3.01 5.16 19.25
N LEU A 70 -2.88 3.94 18.75
CA LEU A 70 -1.80 3.02 19.08
C LEU A 70 -0.43 3.62 18.69
N LEU A 71 -0.30 4.17 17.48
CA LEU A 71 0.96 4.80 17.03
C LEU A 71 1.38 5.97 17.94
N ARG A 72 0.41 6.75 18.45
CA ARG A 72 0.69 7.83 19.41
C ARG A 72 1.06 7.29 20.80
N ALA A 73 0.31 6.31 21.29
CA ALA A 73 0.53 5.72 22.61
C ALA A 73 1.90 5.03 22.72
N GLU A 74 2.30 4.31 21.67
CA GLU A 74 3.57 3.59 21.60
C GLU A 74 4.75 4.48 21.15
N GLY A 75 4.50 5.75 20.80
CA GLY A 75 5.54 6.68 20.37
C GLY A 75 6.27 6.22 19.09
N LEU A 76 5.50 5.87 18.04
CA LEU A 76 6.01 5.30 16.78
C LEU A 76 5.91 6.33 15.63
N PRO A 77 6.74 7.38 15.61
CA PRO A 77 6.57 8.54 14.74
C PRO A 77 6.90 8.25 13.27
N GLN A 78 7.48 7.09 12.94
CA GLN A 78 7.88 6.73 11.57
C GLN A 78 6.93 5.72 10.93
N VAL A 79 5.83 5.36 11.59
CA VAL A 79 4.78 4.52 11.01
C VAL A 79 3.65 5.40 10.49
N ARG A 80 3.15 5.10 9.29
CA ARG A 80 2.01 5.77 8.66
C ARG A 80 0.97 4.75 8.24
N ILE A 81 -0.30 5.17 8.22
CA ILE A 81 -1.36 4.38 7.58
C ILE A 81 -1.18 4.50 6.07
N ALA A 82 -0.74 3.42 5.45
CA ALA A 82 -0.52 3.32 4.00
C ALA A 82 -1.81 3.01 3.23
N ALA A 83 -2.73 2.25 3.83
CA ALA A 83 -4.02 1.96 3.21
C ALA A 83 -5.11 1.74 4.26
N ARG A 84 -6.34 2.13 3.91
CA ARG A 84 -7.58 1.86 4.66
C ARG A 84 -8.42 0.90 3.82
N ASN A 85 -8.13 -0.39 3.91
CA ASN A 85 -8.71 -1.40 3.02
C ASN A 85 -10.18 -1.71 3.37
N ALA A 86 -10.56 -1.59 4.64
CA ALA A 86 -11.92 -1.78 5.13
C ALA A 86 -12.12 -1.00 6.45
N PRO A 87 -13.36 -0.80 6.93
CA PRO A 87 -13.62 -0.05 8.17
C PRO A 87 -12.82 -0.54 9.40
N GLY A 88 -12.52 -1.83 9.47
CA GLY A 88 -11.71 -2.45 10.52
C GLY A 88 -10.35 -2.99 10.06
N GLN A 89 -9.88 -2.62 8.87
CA GLN A 89 -8.61 -3.11 8.33
C GLN A 89 -7.76 -1.98 7.75
N THR A 90 -6.52 -1.90 8.23
CA THR A 90 -5.52 -0.95 7.74
C THR A 90 -4.22 -1.65 7.39
N VAL A 91 -3.48 -1.07 6.45
CA VAL A 91 -2.07 -1.41 6.21
C VAL A 91 -1.23 -0.26 6.74
N LEU A 92 -0.24 -0.59 7.56
CA LEU A 92 0.73 0.34 8.10
C LEU A 92 2.06 0.19 7.37
N ALA A 93 2.77 1.29 7.18
CA ALA A 93 4.07 1.33 6.53
C ALA A 93 5.07 2.07 7.41
N GLY A 94 6.30 1.57 7.49
CA GLY A 94 7.34 2.19 8.30
C GLY A 94 8.53 1.26 8.55
N PRO A 95 9.48 1.68 9.39
CA PRO A 95 10.63 0.86 9.80
C PRO A 95 10.20 -0.47 10.43
N ASP A 96 10.95 -1.55 10.14
CA ASP A 96 10.60 -2.91 10.58
C ASP A 96 10.52 -3.06 12.10
N ASP A 97 11.39 -2.36 12.84
CA ASP A 97 11.40 -2.32 14.31
C ASP A 97 10.13 -1.67 14.87
N GLN A 98 9.70 -0.55 14.30
CA GLN A 98 8.44 0.11 14.72
C GLN A 98 7.22 -0.71 14.31
N LEU A 99 7.22 -1.35 13.13
CA LEU A 99 6.14 -2.25 12.74
C LEU A 99 6.07 -3.49 13.65
N ALA A 100 7.20 -3.99 14.15
CA ALA A 100 7.22 -5.06 15.14
C ALA A 100 6.58 -4.63 16.47
N ALA A 101 6.84 -3.39 16.92
CA ALA A 101 6.17 -2.81 18.09
C ALA A 101 4.65 -2.71 17.89
N VAL A 102 4.20 -2.20 16.73
CA VAL A 102 2.75 -2.17 16.41
C VAL A 102 2.14 -3.57 16.43
N ARG A 103 2.83 -4.54 15.82
CA ARG A 103 2.36 -5.93 15.80
C ARG A 103 2.19 -6.48 17.21
N SER A 104 3.14 -6.23 18.10
CA SER A 104 3.06 -6.65 19.51
C SER A 104 1.84 -6.03 20.20
N ALA A 105 1.67 -4.71 20.08
CA ALA A 105 0.54 -4.00 20.69
C ALA A 105 -0.81 -4.46 20.11
N ALA A 106 -0.92 -4.67 18.80
CA ALA A 106 -2.13 -5.19 18.16
C ALA A 106 -2.50 -6.59 18.68
N LEU A 107 -1.51 -7.49 18.81
CA LEU A 107 -1.72 -8.83 19.34
C LEU A 107 -2.15 -8.81 20.82
N ALA A 108 -1.59 -7.90 21.62
CA ALA A 108 -2.02 -7.70 23.02
C ALA A 108 -3.48 -7.25 23.12
N LEU A 109 -3.99 -6.55 22.10
CA LEU A 109 -5.41 -6.17 21.97
C LEU A 109 -6.28 -7.27 21.34
N GLY A 110 -5.75 -8.47 21.10
CA GLY A 110 -6.47 -9.58 20.45
C GLY A 110 -6.75 -9.32 18.96
N ARG A 111 -6.00 -8.44 18.30
CA ARG A 111 -6.15 -8.10 16.88
C ARG A 111 -5.06 -8.77 16.05
N ARG A 112 -5.40 -9.20 14.83
CA ARG A 112 -4.40 -9.77 13.92
C ARG A 112 -3.52 -8.67 13.34
N ALA A 113 -2.24 -8.99 13.21
CA ALA A 113 -1.26 -8.15 12.55
C ALA A 113 -0.24 -9.04 11.82
N THR A 114 -0.22 -8.92 10.49
CA THR A 114 0.51 -9.81 9.58
C THR A 114 1.50 -8.99 8.75
N PRO A 115 2.81 -9.22 8.89
CA PRO A 115 3.81 -8.61 8.03
C PRO A 115 3.56 -9.00 6.57
N LEU A 116 3.64 -8.04 5.67
CA LEU A 116 3.58 -8.32 4.24
C LEU A 116 4.99 -8.61 3.70
N THR A 117 5.08 -9.34 2.60
CA THR A 117 6.37 -9.73 2.00
C THR A 117 7.13 -8.58 1.34
N SER A 118 6.47 -7.45 1.11
CA SER A 118 7.10 -6.28 0.52
C SER A 118 8.08 -5.63 1.49
N ARG A 119 9.31 -5.40 1.01
CA ARG A 119 10.39 -4.68 1.72
C ARG A 119 10.45 -3.20 1.37
N THR A 120 9.36 -2.67 0.82
CA THR A 120 9.21 -1.26 0.50
C THR A 120 7.99 -0.76 1.23
N ALA A 121 8.16 0.29 2.02
CA ALA A 121 7.06 1.00 2.67
C ALA A 121 6.27 1.83 1.63
N TYR A 122 5.46 1.16 0.81
CA TYR A 122 4.58 1.83 -0.15
C TYR A 122 3.59 2.76 0.56
N HIS A 123 3.26 3.89 -0.10
CA HIS A 123 2.41 4.96 0.44
C HIS A 123 2.97 5.64 1.71
N HIS A 124 4.26 5.47 1.98
CA HIS A 124 4.98 6.15 3.05
C HIS A 124 5.70 7.41 2.52
N PRO A 125 5.78 8.50 3.30
CA PRO A 125 6.47 9.73 2.91
C PRO A 125 7.94 9.55 2.49
N LEU A 126 8.63 8.49 2.90
CA LEU A 126 10.01 8.25 2.46
C LEU A 126 10.14 8.08 0.95
N LEU A 127 9.05 7.67 0.27
CA LEU A 127 9.08 7.53 -1.18
C LEU A 127 9.08 8.88 -1.92
N ALA A 128 8.88 10.01 -1.23
CA ALA A 128 8.99 11.33 -1.83
C ALA A 128 10.43 11.70 -2.22
N GLU A 129 11.43 11.01 -1.66
CA GLU A 129 12.85 11.21 -1.95
C GLU A 129 13.32 10.42 -3.18
N VAL A 130 12.46 9.56 -3.74
CA VAL A 130 12.74 8.75 -4.93
C VAL A 130 12.58 9.63 -6.18
N GLN A 131 13.68 9.86 -6.91
CA GLN A 131 13.73 10.65 -8.14
C GLN A 131 14.02 9.79 -9.36
#